data_AF-A0A957BUX9-F1
#
_entry.id   AF-A0A957BUX9-F1
#
_cell.length_a   1.000
_cell.length_b   1.000
_cell.length_c   1.000
_cell.angle_alpha   90.00
_cell.angle_beta   90.00
_cell.angle_gamma   90.00
#
_symmetry.space_group_name_H-M   'P 1'
#
loop_
_entity.id
_entity.type
_entity.pdbx_description
1 polymer ?
#
loop_
_entity_poly.entity_id
_entity_poly.type
_entity_poly.pdbx_seq_one_letter_code
_entity_poly.pdbx_strand_id
1 'polypeptide(L)'
;MSQDILATAIKSRIREAQAVYDSGAHAEARALMTTLVKEQPDNAEAWYAAAMMAASSSQRLKLIRRVLLVDPFHEQADAELTELQAAGVTESAAQPAASHSAPTERLPRQNGSSHSAPTQRVPRLDANGRPLSTPSQSAPTQRLAHLRAEHKRQQQRKTLMMLGAIGVVVIA
;
A
#
# COMPACT_ATOMS: atom_id res chain seq x y z
N MET A 1 -19.98 15.65 24.94
CA MET A 1 -18.77 16.41 25.33
C MET A 1 -17.52 15.54 25.54
N SER A 2 -17.62 14.23 25.78
CA SER A 2 -16.45 13.39 26.08
C SER A 2 -15.63 12.91 24.88
N GLN A 3 -16.20 12.89 23.66
CA GLN A 3 -15.49 12.39 22.47
C GLN A 3 -14.52 13.41 21.85
N ASP A 4 -14.83 14.71 21.91
CA ASP A 4 -13.95 15.76 21.37
C ASP A 4 -12.60 15.84 22.11
N ILE A 5 -12.61 15.61 23.42
CA ILE A 5 -11.39 15.63 24.24
C ILE A 5 -10.46 14.47 23.85
N LEU A 6 -11.03 13.28 23.63
CA LEU A 6 -10.27 12.11 23.19
C LEU A 6 -9.72 12.29 21.78
N ALA A 7 -10.52 12.79 20.83
CA ALA A 7 -10.06 13.07 19.47
C ALA A 7 -8.92 14.11 19.45
N THR A 8 -9.03 15.15 20.28
CA THR A 8 -7.98 16.18 20.42
C THR A 8 -6.70 15.60 21.02
N ALA A 9 -6.80 14.73 22.03
CA ALA A 9 -5.65 14.05 22.62
C ALA A 9 -4.96 13.12 21.62
N ILE A 10 -5.72 12.38 20.81
CA ILE A 10 -5.17 11.52 19.74
C ILE A 10 -4.39 12.35 18.73
N LYS A 11 -4.98 13.45 18.24
CA LYS A 11 -4.29 14.38 17.33
C LYS A 11 -3.02 14.98 17.93
N SER A 12 -3.00 15.23 19.23
CA SER A 12 -1.78 15.68 19.92
C SER A 12 -0.69 14.62 19.90
N ARG A 13 -1.02 13.35 20.17
CA ARG A 13 -0.06 12.23 20.15
C ARG A 13 0.44 11.92 18.74
N ILE A 14 -0.40 12.07 17.72
CA ILE A 14 0.03 11.96 16.32
C ILE A 14 1.07 13.04 16.01
N ARG A 15 0.84 14.29 16.42
CA ARG A 15 1.80 15.39 16.22
C ARG A 15 3.12 15.16 16.95
N GLU A 16 3.07 14.62 18.16
CA GLU A 16 4.27 14.23 18.92
C GLU A 16 5.09 13.18 18.15
N ALA A 17 4.44 12.11 17.69
CA ALA A 17 5.11 11.07 16.90
C ALA A 17 5.67 11.63 15.57
N GLN A 18 4.97 12.58 14.94
CA GLN A 18 5.47 13.28 13.75
C GLN A 18 6.74 14.08 14.06
N ALA A 19 6.76 14.84 15.16
CA ALA A 19 7.95 15.60 15.55
C ALA A 19 9.17 14.69 15.81
N VAL A 20 8.95 13.52 16.43
CA VAL A 20 9.98 12.49 16.63
C VAL A 20 10.41 11.86 15.30
N TYR A 21 9.49 11.70 14.36
CA TYR A 21 9.82 11.20 13.02
C TYR A 21 10.68 12.20 12.24
N ASP A 22 10.32 13.48 12.31
CA ASP A 22 10.99 14.58 11.61
C ASP A 22 12.39 14.86 12.18
N SER A 23 12.64 14.54 13.45
CA SER A 23 13.97 14.60 14.06
C SER A 23 14.90 13.46 13.62
N GLY A 24 14.42 12.51 12.82
CA GLY A 24 15.18 11.35 12.33
C GLY A 24 15.05 10.12 13.23
N ALA A 25 14.34 10.21 14.36
CA ALA A 25 14.10 9.08 15.27
C ALA A 25 12.93 8.19 14.79
N HIS A 26 13.04 7.68 13.56
CA HIS A 26 11.97 6.91 12.90
C HIS A 26 11.55 5.66 13.66
N ALA A 27 12.47 5.02 14.40
CA ALA A 27 12.15 3.85 15.21
C ALA A 27 11.24 4.20 16.40
N GLU A 28 11.53 5.29 17.09
CA GLU A 28 10.76 5.78 18.24
C GLU A 28 9.38 6.27 17.82
N ALA A 29 9.31 7.03 16.72
CA ALA A 29 8.04 7.48 16.15
C ALA A 29 7.10 6.30 15.81
N ARG A 30 7.65 5.24 15.20
CA ARG A 30 6.89 4.01 14.91
C ARG A 30 6.43 3.30 16.18
N ALA A 31 7.25 3.28 17.24
CA ALA A 31 6.86 2.69 18.51
C ALA A 31 5.70 3.46 19.16
N LEU A 32 5.77 4.81 19.16
CA LEU A 32 4.69 5.68 19.64
C LEU A 32 3.38 5.42 18.87
N MET A 33 3.45 5.39 17.54
CA MET A 33 2.27 5.12 16.70
C MET A 33 1.71 3.71 16.91
N THR A 34 2.57 2.70 17.09
CA THR A 34 2.14 1.32 17.35
C THR A 34 1.35 1.22 18.65
N THR A 35 1.78 1.94 19.70
CA THR A 35 1.04 2.00 20.96
C THR A 35 -0.28 2.75 20.78
N LEU A 36 -0.28 3.87 20.06
CA LEU A 36 -1.48 4.68 19.83
C LEU A 36 -2.58 3.89 19.09
N VAL A 37 -2.25 3.16 18.03
CA VAL A 37 -3.24 2.36 17.27
C VAL A 37 -3.74 1.13 18.03
N LYS A 38 -2.99 0.65 19.03
CA LYS A 38 -3.44 -0.41 19.95
C LYS A 38 -4.43 0.12 20.97
N GLU A 39 -4.18 1.32 21.48
CA GLU A 39 -5.10 1.99 22.40
C GLU A 39 -6.37 2.46 21.69
N GLN A 40 -6.27 2.82 20.41
CA GLN A 40 -7.36 3.35 19.59
C GLN A 40 -7.52 2.55 18.28
N PRO A 41 -8.00 1.30 18.37
CA PRO A 41 -8.11 0.42 17.20
C PRO A 41 -9.18 0.89 16.20
N ASP A 42 -10.11 1.75 16.61
CA ASP A 42 -11.23 2.25 15.80
C ASP A 42 -10.97 3.66 15.26
N ASN A 43 -9.75 4.17 15.37
CA ASN A 43 -9.40 5.50 14.87
C ASN A 43 -8.64 5.41 13.54
N ALA A 44 -9.34 5.71 12.45
CA ALA A 44 -8.78 5.67 11.10
C ALA A 44 -7.59 6.64 10.90
N GLU A 45 -7.64 7.84 11.49
CA GLU A 45 -6.59 8.86 11.40
C GLU A 45 -5.27 8.37 12.04
N ALA A 46 -5.35 7.68 13.18
CA ALA A 46 -4.20 7.08 13.85
C ALA A 46 -3.56 5.96 13.01
N TRP A 47 -4.37 5.08 12.41
CA TRP A 47 -3.88 4.05 11.50
C TRP A 47 -3.21 4.65 10.25
N TYR A 48 -3.78 5.73 9.71
CA TYR A 48 -3.23 6.41 8.54
C TYR A 48 -1.90 7.09 8.86
N ALA A 49 -1.81 7.80 9.98
CA ALA A 49 -0.55 8.39 10.44
C ALA A 49 0.54 7.31 10.65
N ALA A 50 0.18 6.14 11.18
CA ALA A 50 1.12 5.03 11.35
C ALA A 50 1.63 4.50 10.00
N ALA A 51 0.76 4.48 8.98
CA ALA A 51 1.12 4.08 7.62
C ALA A 51 2.15 5.04 6.99
N MET A 52 2.01 6.33 7.23
CA MET A 52 2.95 7.34 6.72
C MET A 52 4.35 7.17 7.30
N MET A 53 4.44 6.78 8.57
CA MET A 53 5.72 6.51 9.27
C MET A 53 6.22 5.08 9.09
N ALA A 54 5.56 4.25 8.28
CA ALA A 54 5.94 2.85 8.09
C ALA A 54 7.33 2.71 7.45
N ALA A 55 8.05 1.67 7.86
CA ALA A 55 9.42 1.40 7.39
C ALA A 55 9.50 0.99 5.91
N SER A 56 8.42 0.41 5.40
CA SER A 56 8.38 -0.24 4.09
C SER A 56 7.01 -0.08 3.47
N SER A 57 6.97 -0.09 2.13
CA SER A 57 5.72 -0.01 1.37
C SER A 57 4.78 -1.18 1.69
N SER A 58 5.32 -2.37 1.98
CA SER A 58 4.53 -3.53 2.39
C SER A 58 3.85 -3.33 3.75
N GLN A 59 4.56 -2.73 4.72
CA GLN A 59 3.98 -2.39 6.02
C GLN A 59 2.97 -1.25 5.89
N ARG A 60 3.27 -0.24 5.07
CA ARG A 60 2.34 0.84 4.73
C ARG A 60 1.03 0.28 4.15
N LEU A 61 1.12 -0.63 3.20
CA LEU A 61 -0.06 -1.28 2.58
C LEU A 61 -0.96 -1.96 3.61
N LYS A 62 -0.38 -2.71 4.56
CA LYS A 62 -1.14 -3.38 5.63
C LYS A 62 -1.88 -2.38 6.51
N LEU A 63 -1.23 -1.27 6.86
CA LEU A 63 -1.82 -0.21 7.69
C LEU A 63 -2.92 0.54 6.92
N ILE A 64 -2.69 0.92 5.66
CA ILE A 64 -3.68 1.58 4.81
C ILE A 64 -4.95 0.72 4.65
N ARG A 65 -4.81 -0.60 4.45
CA ARG A 65 -5.99 -1.49 4.43
C ARG A 65 -6.74 -1.48 5.75
N ARG A 66 -6.03 -1.38 6.88
CA ARG A 66 -6.67 -1.25 8.19
C ARG A 66 -7.44 0.05 8.33
N VAL A 67 -6.92 1.16 7.79
CA VAL A 67 -7.64 2.44 7.72
C VAL A 67 -8.98 2.27 7.01
N LEU A 68 -8.98 1.68 5.81
CA LEU A 68 -10.18 1.48 5.00
C LEU A 68 -11.18 0.49 5.61
N LEU A 69 -10.73 -0.40 6.50
CA LEU A 69 -11.63 -1.25 7.30
C LEU A 69 -12.37 -0.47 8.40
N VAL A 70 -11.74 0.56 8.94
CA VAL A 70 -12.32 1.42 9.99
C VAL A 70 -13.17 2.53 9.36
N ASP A 71 -12.65 3.18 8.32
CA ASP A 71 -13.31 4.22 7.55
C ASP A 71 -13.18 3.95 6.04
N PRO A 72 -14.20 3.33 5.42
CA PRO A 72 -14.22 3.05 3.98
C PRO A 72 -14.23 4.30 3.10
N PHE A 73 -14.57 5.47 3.65
CA PHE A 73 -14.67 6.73 2.90
C PHE A 73 -13.41 7.59 3.03
N HIS A 74 -12.34 7.04 3.57
CA HIS A 74 -11.10 7.76 3.77
C HIS A 74 -10.35 7.98 2.43
N GLU A 75 -10.63 9.09 1.75
CA GLU A 75 -10.12 9.42 0.41
C GLU A 75 -8.59 9.30 0.30
N GLN A 76 -7.84 9.76 1.30
CA GLN A 76 -6.38 9.70 1.30
C GLN A 76 -5.84 8.26 1.35
N ALA A 77 -6.51 7.38 2.10
CA ALA A 77 -6.11 5.99 2.22
C ALA A 77 -6.40 5.21 0.93
N ASP A 78 -7.52 5.51 0.26
CA ASP A 78 -7.86 4.93 -1.04
C ASP A 78 -6.86 5.34 -2.14
N ALA A 79 -6.49 6.62 -2.16
CA ALA A 79 -5.46 7.13 -3.07
C ALA A 79 -4.11 6.43 -2.84
N GLU A 80 -3.66 6.33 -1.59
CA GLU A 80 -2.40 5.63 -1.24
C GLU A 80 -2.46 4.13 -1.58
N LEU A 81 -3.60 3.46 -1.38
CA LEU A 81 -3.77 2.07 -1.77
C LEU A 81 -3.56 1.89 -3.27
N THR A 82 -4.17 2.77 -4.07
CA THR A 82 -4.04 2.77 -5.53
C THR A 82 -2.60 3.01 -5.96
N GLU A 83 -1.90 3.96 -5.33
CA GLU A 83 -0.49 4.23 -5.62
C GLU A 83 0.42 3.04 -5.28
N LEU A 84 0.24 2.42 -4.11
CA LEU A 84 1.02 1.26 -3.69
C LEU A 84 0.80 0.06 -4.63
N GLN A 85 -0.44 -0.16 -5.06
CA GLN A 85 -0.76 -1.20 -6.04
C GLN A 85 -0.12 -0.91 -7.40
N ALA A 86 -0.19 0.34 -7.88
CA ALA A 86 0.43 0.76 -9.13
C ALA A 86 1.96 0.64 -9.10
N ALA A 87 2.58 0.84 -7.94
CA ALA A 87 4.01 0.61 -7.71
C ALA A 87 4.39 -0.89 -7.68
N GLY A 88 3.44 -1.80 -7.89
CA GLY A 88 3.67 -3.24 -7.84
C GLY A 88 3.86 -3.78 -6.42
N VAL A 89 3.54 -2.98 -5.38
CA VAL A 89 3.44 -3.44 -3.99
C VAL A 89 2.14 -4.23 -3.86
N THR A 90 2.14 -5.38 -4.52
CA THR A 90 1.16 -6.41 -4.24
C THR A 90 1.67 -7.13 -3.01
N GLU A 91 0.80 -7.31 -2.02
CA GLU A 91 1.06 -8.19 -0.90
C GLU A 91 1.25 -9.60 -1.48
N SER A 92 2.47 -9.90 -1.89
CA SER A 92 2.83 -11.13 -2.58
C SER A 92 2.45 -12.29 -1.66
N ALA A 93 1.31 -12.89 -2.00
CA ALA A 93 0.81 -14.20 -1.67
C ALA A 93 1.61 -14.95 -0.59
N ALA A 94 1.25 -14.73 0.67
CA ALA A 94 1.34 -15.74 1.71
C ALA A 94 -0.01 -15.70 2.44
N GLN A 95 -0.94 -16.65 2.32
CA GLN A 95 -0.88 -18.04 1.87
C GLN A 95 -2.33 -18.61 2.01
N PRO A 96 -2.71 -19.80 1.51
CA PRO A 96 -2.17 -20.59 0.40
C PRO A 96 -3.20 -20.72 -0.74
N ALA A 97 -2.74 -21.29 -1.85
CA ALA A 97 -3.57 -22.06 -2.75
C ALA A 97 -4.53 -22.95 -1.93
N ALA A 98 -5.82 -22.62 -2.00
CA ALA A 98 -6.89 -23.59 -1.93
C ALA A 98 -6.78 -24.52 -3.16
N SER A 99 -5.67 -25.25 -3.24
CA SER A 99 -5.63 -26.57 -3.84
C SER A 99 -6.42 -27.48 -2.90
N HIS A 100 -7.74 -27.32 -2.90
CA HIS A 100 -8.64 -28.42 -2.63
C HIS A 100 -8.58 -29.36 -3.84
N SER A 101 -7.39 -29.88 -4.14
CA SER A 101 -7.31 -31.25 -4.63
C SER A 101 -7.65 -32.08 -3.41
N ALA A 102 -8.93 -32.47 -3.33
CA ALA A 102 -9.44 -33.42 -2.38
C ALA A 102 -8.39 -34.51 -2.08
N PRO A 103 -8.16 -34.87 -0.81
CA PRO A 103 -7.58 -36.16 -0.49
C PRO A 103 -8.64 -37.18 -0.93
N THR A 104 -8.56 -37.62 -2.18
CA THR A 104 -9.16 -38.89 -2.58
C THR A 104 -8.42 -39.92 -1.75
N GLU A 105 -9.12 -40.39 -0.74
CA GLU A 105 -8.86 -41.63 -0.03
C GLU A 105 -8.37 -42.70 -1.02
N ARG A 106 -7.05 -42.87 -1.12
CA ARG A 106 -6.43 -43.99 -1.82
C ARG A 106 -5.47 -44.67 -0.87
N LEU A 107 -5.99 -45.77 -0.36
CA LEU A 107 -5.35 -46.91 0.30
C LEU A 107 -3.85 -47.09 -0.02
N PRO A 108 -3.05 -47.55 0.96
CA PRO A 108 -1.70 -48.01 0.70
C PRO A 108 -1.74 -49.34 -0.06
N ARG A 109 -1.32 -49.35 -1.33
CA ARG A 109 -0.80 -50.55 -1.99
C ARG A 109 0.71 -50.42 -2.15
N GLN A 110 1.42 -51.17 -1.31
CA GLN A 110 2.82 -51.48 -1.48
C GLN A 110 3.06 -52.35 -2.72
N ASN A 111 4.31 -52.27 -3.16
CA ASN A 111 5.08 -53.24 -3.93
C ASN A 111 4.88 -53.35 -5.45
N GLY A 112 5.96 -53.00 -6.13
CA GLY A 112 6.54 -53.88 -7.15
C GLY A 112 6.85 -53.20 -8.48
N SER A 113 8.12 -53.31 -8.87
CA SER A 113 8.60 -53.30 -10.26
C SER A 113 9.02 -51.95 -10.85
N SER A 114 10.34 -51.74 -10.75
CA SER A 114 11.26 -51.34 -11.82
C SER A 114 10.62 -51.10 -13.18
N HIS A 115 10.90 -49.96 -13.81
CA HIS A 115 11.30 -49.86 -15.23
C HIS A 115 12.07 -48.54 -15.46
N SER A 116 13.24 -48.70 -16.07
CA SER A 116 14.16 -47.70 -16.57
C SER A 116 13.54 -46.80 -17.65
N ALA A 117 13.92 -45.52 -17.71
CA ALA A 117 14.42 -44.84 -18.92
C ALA A 117 14.61 -43.33 -18.67
N PRO A 118 15.73 -42.72 -19.14
CA PRO A 118 15.91 -41.29 -19.19
C PRO A 118 15.27 -40.74 -20.47
N THR A 119 14.45 -39.69 -20.39
CA THR A 119 14.03 -38.96 -21.60
C THR A 119 14.14 -37.47 -21.37
N GLN A 120 15.21 -36.97 -21.97
CA GLN A 120 15.63 -35.60 -22.16
C GLN A 120 14.49 -34.79 -22.82
N ARG A 121 14.06 -33.72 -22.15
CA ARG A 121 12.99 -32.83 -22.62
C ARG A 121 13.59 -31.80 -23.57
N VAL A 122 13.40 -31.99 -24.87
CA VAL A 122 13.82 -31.02 -25.90
C VAL A 122 12.97 -29.74 -25.87
N PRO A 123 13.57 -28.54 -26.07
CA PRO A 123 12.85 -27.29 -26.29
C PRO A 123 12.09 -27.32 -27.61
N ARG A 124 10.83 -26.88 -27.62
CA ARG A 124 10.00 -26.77 -28.82
C ARG A 124 10.41 -25.51 -29.59
N LEU A 125 11.08 -25.69 -30.73
CA LEU A 125 11.38 -24.63 -31.71
C LEU A 125 10.21 -24.47 -32.70
N ASP A 126 10.03 -23.28 -33.26
CA ASP A 126 9.15 -23.07 -34.41
C ASP A 126 9.76 -23.62 -35.71
N ALA A 127 9.01 -23.58 -36.81
CA ALA A 127 9.43 -24.10 -38.11
C ALA A 127 10.66 -23.38 -38.72
N ASN A 128 11.16 -22.30 -38.11
CA ASN A 128 12.36 -21.55 -38.53
C ASN A 128 13.46 -21.53 -37.47
N GLY A 129 13.36 -22.35 -36.41
CA GLY A 129 14.41 -22.48 -35.40
C GLY A 129 14.64 -21.23 -34.54
N ARG A 130 13.66 -20.33 -34.41
CA ARG A 130 13.82 -19.08 -33.65
C ARG A 130 13.12 -19.16 -32.29
N PRO A 131 13.76 -18.68 -31.20
CA PRO A 131 13.04 -18.44 -29.95
C PRO A 131 12.02 -17.32 -30.18
N LEU A 132 10.76 -17.56 -29.82
CA LEU A 132 9.69 -16.56 -29.85
C LEU A 132 10.06 -15.38 -28.93
N SER A 133 10.58 -14.31 -29.52
CA SER A 133 10.81 -13.05 -28.83
C SER A 133 9.48 -12.46 -28.37
N THR A 134 9.44 -12.09 -27.10
CA THR A 134 8.33 -11.38 -26.46
C THR A 134 8.05 -10.04 -27.14
N PRO A 135 6.77 -9.63 -27.30
CA PRO A 135 6.47 -8.26 -27.66
C PRO A 135 6.86 -7.32 -26.52
N SER A 136 7.85 -6.49 -26.81
CA SER A 136 8.29 -5.31 -26.06
C SER A 136 7.10 -4.43 -25.67
N GLN A 137 6.70 -4.48 -24.40
CA GLN A 137 5.66 -3.62 -23.84
C GLN A 137 6.31 -2.30 -23.41
N SER A 138 6.28 -1.35 -24.34
CA SER A 138 6.77 0.01 -24.20
C SER A 138 6.04 0.78 -23.07
N ALA A 139 6.77 1.05 -21.99
CA ALA A 139 6.72 2.22 -21.11
C ALA A 139 5.34 2.85 -20.72
N PRO A 140 4.80 2.53 -19.52
CA PRO A 140 3.71 3.27 -18.89
C PRO A 140 4.13 4.62 -18.23
N THR A 141 5.40 5.01 -18.31
CA THR A 141 5.96 6.08 -17.46
C THR A 141 5.54 7.51 -17.85
N GLN A 142 5.11 7.75 -19.09
CA GLN A 142 4.78 9.13 -19.52
C GLN A 142 3.42 9.62 -19.01
N ARG A 143 2.46 8.73 -18.75
CA ARG A 143 1.12 9.13 -18.31
C ARG A 143 1.09 9.59 -16.86
N LEU A 144 1.95 9.01 -16.01
CA LEU A 144 2.03 9.35 -14.59
C LEU A 144 2.75 10.70 -14.35
N ALA A 145 3.72 11.06 -15.20
CA ALA A 145 4.39 12.36 -15.11
C ALA A 145 3.44 13.54 -15.41
N HIS A 146 2.50 13.36 -16.35
CA HIS A 146 1.53 14.39 -16.70
C HIS A 146 0.49 14.63 -15.59
N LEU A 147 -0.01 13.56 -14.97
CA LEU A 147 -1.01 13.65 -13.89
C LEU A 147 -0.46 14.37 -12.64
N ARG A 148 0.82 14.12 -12.31
CA ARG A 148 1.49 14.77 -11.17
C ARG A 148 1.67 16.27 -11.40
N ALA A 149 1.87 16.72 -12.64
CA ALA A 149 2.00 18.13 -12.99
C ALA A 149 0.67 18.90 -12.87
N GLU A 150 -0.45 18.26 -13.19
CA GLU A 150 -1.78 18.88 -13.08
C GLU A 150 -2.23 19.05 -11.62
N HIS A 151 -1.95 18.07 -10.75
CA HIS A 151 -2.35 18.15 -9.35
C HIS A 151 -1.66 19.30 -8.59
N LYS A 152 -0.40 19.60 -8.93
CA LYS A 152 0.34 20.76 -8.38
C LYS A 152 -0.28 22.10 -8.79
N ARG A 153 -0.79 22.22 -10.02
CA ARG A 153 -1.49 23.44 -10.50
C ARG A 153 -2.85 23.63 -9.81
N GLN A 154 -3.57 22.53 -9.57
CA GLN A 154 -4.84 22.54 -8.82
C GLN A 154 -4.64 23.03 -7.37
N GLN A 155 -3.62 22.51 -6.69
CA GLN A 155 -3.24 22.95 -5.34
C GLN A 155 -2.92 24.45 -5.29
N GLN A 156 -2.10 24.96 -6.21
CA GLN A 156 -1.75 26.39 -6.24
C GLN A 156 -2.95 27.31 -6.51
N ARG A 157 -3.91 26.90 -7.36
CA ARG A 157 -5.15 27.68 -7.58
C ARG A 157 -6.01 27.73 -6.32
N LYS A 158 -6.12 26.63 -5.57
CA LYS A 158 -6.86 26.61 -4.29
C LYS A 158 -6.20 27.51 -3.25
N THR A 159 -4.86 27.52 -3.15
CA THR A 159 -4.14 28.42 -2.23
C THR A 159 -4.34 29.89 -2.61
N LEU A 160 -4.33 30.22 -3.91
CA LEU A 160 -4.55 31.59 -4.38
C LEU A 160 -5.99 32.08 -4.17
N MET A 161 -6.99 31.17 -4.21
CA MET A 161 -8.37 31.51 -3.87
C MET A 161 -8.62 31.68 -2.36
N MET A 162 -7.83 31.05 -1.50
CA MET A 162 -7.96 31.24 -0.04
C MET A 162 -7.24 32.49 0.49
N LEU A 163 -6.18 32.97 -0.19
CA LEU A 163 -5.48 34.21 0.22
C LEU A 163 -6.17 35.50 -0.28
N GLY A 164 -7.21 35.41 -1.11
CA GLY A 164 -7.96 36.58 -1.61
C GLY A 164 -8.99 37.18 -0.64
N ALA A 165 -9.20 36.59 0.55
CA ALA A 165 -10.22 37.04 1.50
C ALA A 165 -9.69 37.90 2.67
N ILE A 166 -8.37 38.08 2.78
CA ILE A 166 -7.77 38.87 3.86
C ILE A 166 -6.96 40.00 3.23
N GLY A 167 -7.59 41.16 3.03
CA GLY A 167 -6.84 42.38 2.73
C GLY A 167 -7.52 43.39 1.83
N VAL A 168 -8.67 43.94 2.25
CA VAL A 168 -8.99 45.35 1.97
C VAL A 168 -9.65 45.96 3.21
N VAL A 169 -8.83 46.31 4.21
CA VAL A 169 -9.14 47.41 5.13
C VAL A 169 -8.01 48.41 4.95
N VAL A 170 -8.20 49.29 3.98
CA VAL A 170 -7.36 50.44 3.70
C VAL A 170 -8.25 51.68 3.93
N ILE A 171 -7.94 52.37 5.03
CA ILE A 171 -7.92 53.83 5.20
C ILE A 171 -9.24 54.61 4.94
N ALA A 172 -9.83 55.13 6.02
CA ALA A 172 -10.22 56.53 6.16
C ALA A 172 -10.32 56.88 7.65
#